data_AF-A0A8H6BY23-F1
#
_entry.id   AF-A0A8H6BY23-F1
#
_cell.length_a   1.000
_cell.length_b   1.000
_cell.length_c   1.000
_cell.angle_alpha   90.00
_cell.angle_beta   90.00
_cell.angle_gamma   90.00
#
_symmetry.space_group_name_H-M   'P 1'
#
loop_
_entity.id
_entity.type
_entity.pdbx_description
1 polymer ?
#
loop_
_entity_poly.entity_id
_entity_poly.type
_entity_poly.pdbx_seq_one_letter_code
_entity_poly.pdbx_strand_id
1 'polypeptide(L)'
;MSILELSKEIDKLAKIINEKNKELETLQKNYDSKLHTINKYIESISPSTTGTVPEEQLINAISKPIECPHCHQKLWDNQEKSTFLLIPKQKIDTKFDTTVAVRDEQPQQLTTSTTSNKQKKKTNIVCSYCKMTGHTRAKCRKRLNTPV
;
A
#
# COMPACT_ATOMS: atom_id res chain seq x y z
N MET A 1 -46.43 1.07 41.00
CA MET A 1 -45.80 0.03 40.15
C MET A 1 -45.74 -1.25 40.95
N SER A 2 -46.36 -2.31 40.44
CA SER A 2 -46.51 -3.56 41.17
C SER A 2 -45.28 -4.46 40.93
N ILE A 3 -44.89 -5.27 41.92
CA ILE A 3 -43.72 -6.17 41.85
C ILE A 3 -43.76 -7.09 40.61
N LEU A 4 -44.95 -7.43 40.14
CA LEU A 4 -45.19 -8.25 38.94
C LEU A 4 -44.90 -7.53 37.61
N GLU A 5 -44.94 -6.20 37.60
CA GLU A 5 -44.56 -5.40 36.41
C GLU A 5 -43.04 -5.31 36.31
N LEU A 6 -42.36 -5.12 37.45
CA LEU A 6 -40.89 -5.13 37.53
C LEU A 6 -40.31 -6.49 37.12
N SER A 7 -40.90 -7.61 37.55
CA SER A 7 -40.41 -8.94 37.14
C SER A 7 -40.54 -9.15 35.63
N LYS A 8 -41.64 -8.70 35.02
CA LYS A 8 -41.83 -8.77 33.56
C LYS A 8 -40.86 -7.88 32.79
N GLU A 9 -40.47 -6.73 33.35
CA GLU A 9 -39.46 -5.85 32.75
C GLU A 9 -38.06 -6.46 32.84
N ILE A 10 -37.72 -7.09 33.96
CA ILE A 10 -36.46 -7.83 34.13
C ILE A 10 -36.35 -8.99 33.13
N ASP A 11 -37.43 -9.75 32.94
CA ASP A 11 -37.47 -10.85 31.97
C ASP A 11 -37.29 -10.36 30.52
N LYS A 12 -37.88 -9.21 30.18
CA LYS A 12 -37.70 -8.58 28.87
C LYS A 12 -36.26 -8.12 28.67
N LEU A 13 -35.65 -7.50 29.67
CA LEU A 13 -34.25 -7.07 29.61
C LEU A 13 -33.30 -8.25 29.48
N ALA A 14 -33.53 -9.34 30.22
CA ALA A 14 -32.72 -10.56 30.11
C ALA A 14 -32.78 -11.17 28.70
N LYS A 15 -33.95 -11.17 28.06
CA LYS A 15 -34.09 -11.60 26.66
C LYS A 15 -33.32 -10.70 25.71
N ILE A 16 -33.44 -9.38 25.85
CA ILE A 16 -32.73 -8.41 25.01
C ILE A 16 -31.22 -8.55 25.17
N ILE A 17 -30.72 -8.76 26.39
CA ILE A 17 -29.29 -8.96 26.67
C ILE A 17 -28.79 -10.23 25.98
N ASN A 18 -29.52 -11.34 26.06
CA ASN A 18 -29.14 -12.58 25.39
C ASN A 18 -29.14 -12.45 23.87
N GLU A 19 -30.13 -11.75 23.31
CA GLU A 19 -30.22 -11.48 21.88
C GLU A 19 -29.03 -10.61 21.42
N LYS A 20 -28.71 -9.55 22.16
CA LYS A 20 -27.57 -8.67 21.89
C LYS A 20 -26.23 -9.39 22.04
N ASN A 21 -26.06 -10.25 23.04
CA ASN A 21 -24.86 -11.06 23.18
C ASN A 21 -24.68 -12.00 21.97
N LYS A 22 -25.76 -12.62 21.51
CA LYS A 22 -25.72 -13.47 20.32
C LYS A 22 -25.37 -12.68 19.05
N GLU A 23 -25.94 -11.49 18.87
CA GLU A 23 -25.57 -10.58 17.78
C GLU A 23 -24.07 -10.25 17.84
N LEU A 24 -23.55 -9.91 19.02
CA LEU A 24 -22.12 -9.61 19.20
C LEU A 24 -21.22 -10.79 18.87
N GLU A 25 -21.56 -12.00 19.29
CA GLU A 25 -20.80 -13.21 18.94
C GLU A 25 -20.80 -13.48 17.44
N THR A 26 -21.95 -13.33 16.78
CA THR A 26 -22.02 -13.50 15.32
C THR A 26 -21.20 -12.45 14.59
N LEU A 27 -21.21 -11.21 15.08
CA LEU A 27 -20.44 -10.12 14.49
C LEU A 27 -18.94 -10.35 14.66
N GLN A 28 -18.50 -10.75 15.86
CA GLN A 28 -17.11 -11.09 16.14
C GLN A 28 -16.61 -12.20 15.20
N LYS A 29 -17.35 -13.30 15.09
CA LYS A 29 -17.01 -14.41 14.17
C LYS A 29 -16.88 -13.96 12.71
N ASN A 30 -17.74 -13.05 12.26
CA ASN A 30 -17.66 -12.50 10.91
C ASN A 30 -16.39 -11.65 10.71
N TYR A 31 -16.02 -10.83 11.69
CA TYR A 31 -14.77 -10.06 11.63
C TYR A 31 -13.55 -10.97 11.68
N ASP A 32 -13.54 -11.99 12.54
CA ASP A 32 -12.45 -12.96 12.64
C ASP A 32 -12.27 -13.71 11.31
N SER A 33 -13.36 -14.12 10.66
CA SER A 33 -13.32 -14.75 9.34
C SER A 33 -12.73 -13.83 8.25
N LYS A 34 -13.12 -12.54 8.25
CA LYS A 34 -12.56 -11.54 7.33
C LYS A 34 -11.07 -11.31 7.60
N LEU A 35 -10.66 -11.19 8.86
CA LEU A 35 -9.26 -11.04 9.24
C LEU A 35 -8.44 -12.25 8.83
N HIS A 36 -8.95 -13.47 9.03
CA HIS A 36 -8.29 -14.70 8.58
C HIS A 36 -8.08 -14.71 7.06
N THR A 37 -9.10 -14.30 6.31
CA THR A 37 -9.02 -14.19 4.85
C THR A 37 -7.96 -13.18 4.41
N ILE A 38 -7.93 -12.00 5.06
CA ILE A 38 -6.93 -10.97 4.78
C ILE A 38 -5.51 -11.47 5.11
N ASN A 39 -5.31 -12.08 6.27
CA ASN A 39 -4.01 -12.63 6.67
C ASN A 39 -3.53 -13.70 5.69
N LYS A 40 -4.42 -14.58 5.23
CA LYS A 40 -4.12 -15.58 4.18
C LYS A 40 -3.69 -14.91 2.86
N TYR A 41 -4.34 -13.82 2.46
CA TYR A 41 -3.91 -13.07 1.29
C TYR A 41 -2.55 -12.39 1.51
N ILE A 42 -2.30 -11.81 2.68
CA ILE A 42 -1.00 -11.20 3.01
C ILE A 42 0.12 -12.24 2.96
N GLU A 43 -0.10 -13.44 3.50
CA GLU A 43 0.84 -14.56 3.42
C GLU A 43 1.12 -14.96 1.96
N SER A 44 0.09 -14.99 1.10
CA SER A 44 0.25 -15.29 -0.33
C SER A 44 1.01 -14.20 -1.12
N ILE A 45 1.01 -12.96 -0.62
CA ILE A 45 1.68 -11.82 -1.24
C ILE A 45 3.09 -11.63 -0.70
N SER A 46 3.39 -12.19 0.48
CA SER A 46 4.72 -12.09 1.07
C SER A 46 5.76 -12.69 0.11
N PRO A 47 6.76 -11.93 -0.33
CA PRO A 47 7.75 -12.40 -1.28
C PRO A 47 8.64 -13.44 -0.61
N SER A 48 8.29 -14.71 -0.74
CA SER A 48 9.04 -15.84 -0.17
C SER A 48 10.32 -16.20 -0.93
N THR A 49 10.77 -15.38 -1.88
CA THR A 49 12.07 -15.55 -2.53
C THR A 49 12.75 -14.20 -2.73
N THR A 50 13.62 -13.83 -1.79
CA THR A 50 14.79 -13.00 -2.05
C THR A 50 15.77 -13.81 -2.90
N GLY A 51 15.37 -14.13 -4.12
CA GLY A 51 16.19 -14.78 -5.12
C GLY A 51 16.50 -13.78 -6.21
N THR A 52 17.78 -13.59 -6.50
CA THR A 52 18.23 -12.81 -7.65
C THR A 52 17.81 -13.57 -8.91
N VAL A 53 16.88 -13.02 -9.69
CA VAL A 53 16.50 -13.62 -10.97
C VAL A 53 17.54 -13.20 -12.02
N PRO A 54 18.23 -14.16 -12.67
CA PRO A 54 19.15 -13.86 -13.76
C PRO A 54 18.43 -13.12 -14.89
N GLU A 55 19.12 -12.14 -15.49
CA GLU A 55 18.59 -11.28 -16.56
C GLU A 55 17.97 -12.07 -17.72
N GLU A 56 18.57 -13.19 -18.09
CA GLU A 56 18.08 -14.08 -19.16
C GLU A 56 16.70 -14.68 -18.83
N GLN A 57 16.44 -15.02 -17.57
CA GLN A 57 15.15 -15.55 -17.14
C GLN A 57 14.09 -14.44 -17.10
N LEU A 58 14.48 -13.22 -16.74
CA LEU A 58 13.61 -12.05 -16.76
C LEU A 58 13.19 -11.71 -18.19
N ILE A 59 14.13 -11.63 -19.13
CA ILE A 59 13.84 -11.33 -20.54
C ILE A 59 12.90 -12.37 -21.12
N ASN A 60 13.15 -13.66 -20.83
CA ASN A 60 12.27 -14.74 -21.28
C ASN A 60 10.88 -14.70 -20.63
N ALA A 61 10.75 -14.25 -19.37
CA ALA A 61 9.46 -14.12 -18.70
C ALA A 61 8.65 -12.92 -19.22
N ILE A 62 9.33 -11.81 -19.52
CA ILE A 62 8.70 -10.60 -20.09
C ILE A 62 8.31 -10.82 -21.56
N SER A 63 9.09 -11.60 -22.30
CA SER A 63 8.84 -11.81 -23.74
C SER A 63 7.68 -12.74 -24.03
N LYS A 64 7.24 -13.55 -23.05
CA LYS A 64 6.15 -14.51 -23.24
C LYS A 64 4.81 -13.87 -22.92
N PRO A 65 3.77 -14.12 -23.75
CA PRO A 65 2.42 -13.69 -23.43
C PRO A 65 1.95 -14.37 -22.15
N ILE A 66 1.29 -13.61 -21.27
CA ILE A 66 0.76 -14.12 -20.01
C ILE A 66 -0.71 -14.46 -20.23
N GLU A 67 -1.03 -15.73 -19.99
CA GLU A 67 -2.39 -16.25 -20.07
C GLU A 67 -2.98 -16.48 -18.68
N CYS A 68 -4.29 -16.30 -18.56
CA CYS A 68 -4.98 -16.67 -17.35
C CYS A 68 -5.01 -18.22 -17.22
N PRO A 69 -4.54 -18.80 -16.10
CA PRO A 69 -4.51 -20.25 -15.91
C PRO A 69 -5.90 -20.91 -15.86
N HIS A 70 -6.97 -20.11 -15.74
CA HIS A 70 -8.34 -20.61 -15.59
C HIS A 70 -9.16 -20.54 -16.88
N CYS A 71 -8.91 -19.56 -17.75
CA CYS A 71 -9.69 -19.38 -18.98
C CYS A 71 -8.83 -19.25 -20.24
N HIS A 72 -7.50 -19.36 -20.12
CA HIS A 72 -6.53 -19.21 -21.23
C HIS A 72 -6.66 -17.87 -21.99
N GLN A 73 -7.35 -16.88 -21.42
CA GLN A 73 -7.43 -15.54 -21.97
C GLN A 73 -6.06 -14.88 -21.84
N LYS A 74 -5.54 -14.34 -22.95
CA LYS A 74 -4.31 -13.53 -22.96
C LYS A 74 -4.55 -12.24 -22.17
N LEU A 75 -3.82 -12.09 -21.06
CA LEU A 75 -3.86 -10.91 -20.19
C LEU A 75 -2.81 -9.88 -20.62
N TRP A 76 -1.70 -10.34 -21.17
CA TRP A 76 -0.60 -9.47 -21.55
C TRP A 76 0.15 -10.02 -22.76
N ASP A 77 0.37 -9.15 -23.75
CA ASP A 77 1.17 -9.39 -24.95
C ASP A 77 1.99 -8.12 -25.21
N ASN A 78 3.25 -8.27 -25.64
CA ASN A 78 4.10 -7.15 -26.01
C ASN A 78 3.73 -6.53 -27.36
N GLN A 79 3.02 -7.28 -28.21
CA GLN A 79 2.64 -6.83 -29.55
C GLN A 79 1.32 -6.05 -29.56
N GLU A 80 0.47 -6.22 -28.54
CA GLU A 80 -0.84 -5.59 -28.47
C GLU A 80 -0.94 -4.60 -27.31
N LYS A 81 -1.82 -3.61 -27.46
CA LYS A 81 -2.16 -2.69 -26.36
C LYS A 81 -2.92 -3.47 -25.30
N SER A 82 -2.26 -3.80 -24.21
CA SER A 82 -2.84 -4.48 -23.06
C SER A 82 -3.43 -3.48 -22.06
N THR A 83 -4.57 -3.83 -21.46
CA THR A 83 -5.25 -3.03 -20.42
C THR A 83 -4.56 -3.18 -19.04
N PHE A 84 -3.59 -4.09 -18.93
CA PHE A 84 -2.94 -4.47 -17.68
C PHE A 84 -1.48 -4.02 -17.65
N LEU A 85 -1.00 -3.63 -16.46
CA LEU A 85 0.39 -3.24 -16.22
C LEU A 85 1.12 -4.36 -15.46
N LEU A 86 2.32 -4.73 -15.92
CA LEU A 86 3.20 -5.61 -15.15
C LEU A 86 3.94 -4.86 -14.06
N ILE A 87 3.94 -5.43 -12.86
CA ILE A 87 4.68 -4.92 -11.70
C ILE A 87 5.69 -5.98 -11.27
N PRO A 88 7.00 -5.72 -11.40
CA PRO A 88 8.04 -6.61 -10.90
C PRO A 88 7.89 -6.82 -9.38
N LYS A 89 7.81 -8.08 -8.96
CA LYS A 89 7.79 -8.45 -7.53
C LYS A 89 9.20 -8.51 -6.92
N GLN A 90 10.23 -8.57 -7.77
CA GLN A 90 11.62 -8.69 -7.38
C GLN A 90 12.42 -7.52 -7.97
N LYS A 91 13.48 -7.14 -7.26
CA LYS A 91 14.42 -6.14 -7.75
C LYS A 91 15.19 -6.73 -8.93
N ILE A 92 15.28 -5.96 -10.01
CA ILE A 92 16.10 -6.32 -11.17
C ILE A 92 17.52 -5.82 -10.87
N ASP A 93 18.49 -6.73 -10.82
CA ASP A 93 19.90 -6.37 -10.73
C ASP A 93 20.36 -5.88 -12.10
N THR A 94 20.09 -4.61 -12.39
CA THR A 94 20.70 -3.95 -13.54
C THR A 94 22.15 -3.64 -13.22
N LYS A 95 23.07 -4.51 -13.65
CA LYS A 95 24.46 -4.12 -13.88
C LYS A 95 24.56 -3.26 -15.16
N PHE A 96 23.74 -2.22 -15.26
CA PHE A 96 24.02 -1.17 -16.22
C PHE A 96 25.20 -0.40 -15.62
N ASP A 97 26.39 -0.59 -16.18
CA ASP A 97 27.49 0.38 -16.12
C ASP A 97 27.02 1.67 -16.81
N THR A 98 26.06 2.35 -16.20
CA THR A 98 25.81 3.74 -16.49
C THR A 98 26.88 4.46 -15.72
N THR A 99 27.92 4.86 -16.41
CA THR A 99 28.85 5.91 -16.01
C THR A 99 28.09 7.25 -15.90
N VAL A 100 27.09 7.31 -15.01
CA VAL A 100 26.71 8.55 -14.35
C VAL A 100 27.68 8.65 -13.19
N ALA A 101 28.54 9.66 -13.21
CA ALA A 101 29.48 9.96 -12.15
C ALA A 101 28.76 9.95 -10.78
N VAL A 102 28.93 8.84 -10.06
CA VAL A 102 28.63 8.70 -8.65
C VAL A 102 29.73 9.48 -7.93
N ARG A 103 29.36 10.61 -7.31
CA ARG A 103 30.08 11.03 -6.12
C ARG A 103 29.63 10.10 -5.00
N ASP A 104 30.53 9.23 -4.57
CA ASP A 104 30.44 8.50 -3.32
C ASP A 104 30.08 9.47 -2.18
N GLU A 105 29.08 9.12 -1.39
CA GLU A 105 29.21 9.20 0.06
C GLU A 105 28.24 8.20 0.73
N GLN A 106 28.82 7.06 1.05
CA GLN A 106 28.64 6.15 2.18
C GLN A 106 27.46 6.39 3.17
N PRO A 107 26.79 5.32 3.63
CA PRO A 107 25.80 5.40 4.71
C PRO A 107 26.49 5.59 6.07
N GLN A 108 26.46 6.80 6.62
CA GLN A 108 26.80 7.06 8.01
C GLN A 108 25.55 6.99 8.90
N GLN A 109 25.56 6.03 9.84
CA GLN A 109 24.81 6.15 11.08
C GLN A 109 25.38 7.31 11.94
N LEU A 110 24.60 7.68 12.97
CA LEU A 110 24.92 8.54 14.14
C LEU A 110 24.67 10.06 14.01
N THR A 111 23.63 10.56 14.68
CA THR A 111 23.72 11.11 16.05
C THR A 111 22.51 12.01 16.38
N THR A 112 21.84 11.70 17.49
CA THR A 112 21.11 12.69 18.28
C THR A 112 22.11 13.66 18.91
N SER A 113 22.21 14.89 18.42
CA SER A 113 22.61 16.06 19.23
C SER A 113 22.42 17.39 18.50
N THR A 114 21.45 18.15 19.02
CA THR A 114 21.44 19.59 19.28
C THR A 114 22.29 20.58 18.46
N THR A 115 21.56 21.59 17.98
CA THR A 115 21.93 23.01 17.79
C THR A 115 22.90 23.38 16.67
N SER A 116 22.35 23.81 15.54
CA SER A 116 22.70 25.14 15.03
C SER A 116 21.46 25.82 14.46
N ASN A 117 21.08 26.95 15.07
CA ASN A 117 20.00 27.84 14.66
C ASN A 117 20.33 28.46 13.29
N LYS A 118 20.13 27.74 12.19
CA LYS A 118 19.95 28.37 10.88
C LYS A 118 18.47 28.67 10.72
N GLN A 119 18.13 29.89 11.13
CA GLN A 119 16.83 30.51 10.92
C GLN A 119 16.30 30.13 9.54
N LYS A 120 15.19 29.39 9.51
CA LYS A 120 14.47 29.02 8.29
C LYS A 120 14.04 30.33 7.61
N LYS A 121 14.88 30.88 6.72
CA LYS A 121 14.48 31.97 5.84
C LYS A 121 13.27 31.45 5.08
N LYS A 122 12.09 32.04 5.34
CA LYS A 122 10.88 31.77 4.58
C LYS A 122 11.25 31.99 3.11
N THR A 123 11.29 30.92 2.34
CA THR A 123 11.60 31.01 0.92
C THR A 123 10.42 31.71 0.27
N ASN A 124 10.56 33.00 -0.04
CA ASN A 124 9.62 33.78 -0.86
C ASN A 124 9.60 33.29 -2.33
N ILE A 125 9.85 31.99 -2.54
CA ILE A 125 9.83 31.34 -3.83
C ILE A 125 8.37 31.21 -4.25
N VAL A 126 8.00 31.91 -5.32
CA VAL A 126 6.69 31.80 -5.96
C VAL A 126 6.70 30.61 -6.94
N CYS A 127 5.76 29.70 -6.77
CA CYS A 127 5.58 28.57 -7.67
C CYS A 127 5.08 29.01 -9.04
N SER A 128 5.78 28.67 -10.13
CA SER A 128 5.33 29.06 -11.48
C SER A 128 4.05 28.36 -11.97
N TYR A 129 3.62 27.28 -11.31
CA TYR A 129 2.37 26.59 -11.66
C TYR A 129 1.15 27.19 -10.94
N CYS A 130 1.17 27.24 -9.60
CA CYS A 130 0.02 27.70 -8.82
C CYS A 130 0.15 29.13 -8.28
N LYS A 131 1.27 29.81 -8.55
CA LYS A 131 1.57 31.20 -8.16
C LYS A 131 1.54 31.45 -6.63
N MET A 132 1.62 30.41 -5.82
CA MET A 132 1.70 30.52 -4.36
C MET A 132 3.17 30.51 -3.89
N THR A 133 3.46 31.19 -2.79
CA THR A 133 4.81 31.25 -2.19
C THR A 133 5.13 30.00 -1.35
N GLY A 134 6.41 29.77 -1.08
CA GLY A 134 6.90 28.72 -0.18
C GLY A 134 7.21 27.38 -0.86
N HIS A 135 7.05 27.25 -2.17
CA HIS A 135 7.42 26.04 -2.91
C HIS A 135 7.77 26.30 -4.38
N THR A 136 8.59 25.43 -4.97
CA THR A 136 8.90 25.44 -6.40
C THR A 136 7.85 24.68 -7.21
N ARG A 137 7.81 24.90 -8.54
CA ARG A 137 6.95 24.14 -9.47
C ARG A 137 7.08 22.63 -9.27
N ALA A 138 8.31 22.14 -9.06
CA ALA A 138 8.64 20.73 -8.83
C ALA A 138 7.84 20.11 -7.67
N LYS A 139 7.69 20.84 -6.55
CA LYS A 139 7.02 20.40 -5.31
C LYS A 139 5.56 20.89 -5.20
N CYS A 140 4.95 21.34 -6.30
CA CYS A 140 3.59 21.86 -6.29
C CYS A 140 2.56 20.74 -6.19
N ARG A 141 1.83 20.66 -5.07
CA ARG A 141 0.76 19.67 -4.87
C ARG A 141 -0.33 19.74 -5.94
N LYS A 142 -0.73 20.95 -6.37
CA LYS A 142 -1.74 21.12 -7.43
C LYS A 142 -1.30 20.47 -8.75
N ARG A 143 -0.02 20.64 -9.13
CA ARG A 143 0.55 20.04 -10.35
C ARG A 143 0.65 18.52 -10.24
N LEU A 144 1.05 18.03 -9.06
CA LEU A 144 1.24 16.60 -8.82
C LEU A 144 -0.09 15.84 -8.77
N ASN A 145 -1.20 16.52 -8.46
CA ASN A 145 -2.54 15.93 -8.41
C ASN A 145 -3.30 16.01 -9.75
N THR A 146 -2.79 16.71 -10.76
CA THR A 146 -3.37 16.73 -12.10
C THR A 146 -2.62 15.74 -12.99
N PRO A 147 -3.24 14.63 -13.45
CA PRO A 147 -2.66 13.81 -14.49
C PRO A 147 -2.57 14.62 -15.79
N VAL A 148 -1.47 14.46 -16.52
CA VAL A 148 -1.23 15.04 -17.85
C VAL A 148 -1.88 14.15 -18.89
#